data_AF-A0A959FZA8-F1
#
_entry.id   AF-A0A959FZA8-F1
#
_cell.length_a   1.000
_cell.length_b   1.000
_cell.length_c   1.000
_cell.angle_alpha   90.00
_cell.angle_beta   90.00
_cell.angle_gamma   90.00
#
_symmetry.space_group_name_H-M   'P 1'
#
loop_
_entity.id
_entity.type
_entity.pdbx_description
1 polymer ?
#
loop_
_entity_poly.entity_id
_entity_poly.type
_entity_poly.pdbx_seq_one_letter_code
_entity_poly.pdbx_strand_id
1 'polypeptide(L)'
;MNYFKLLPFFLLLLGQQLFAASESDRLDYIDKFKRIAVLEMERTGIPASIKLAQGILESDGGNSYLAREANNHFGIKCGPGWKGEKLYKK
;
A
#
# COMPACT_ATOMS: atom_id res chain seq x y z
N MET A 1 47.67 5.69 -2.03
CA MET A 1 46.31 6.09 -2.44
C MET A 1 45.38 5.80 -1.27
N ASN A 2 44.94 6.84 -0.55
CA ASN A 2 44.29 6.67 0.76
C ASN A 2 42.79 6.40 0.58
N TYR A 3 42.41 5.12 0.50
CA TYR A 3 41.01 4.65 0.42
C TYR A 3 40.12 5.19 1.55
N PHE A 4 40.72 5.62 2.67
CA PHE A 4 40.02 6.28 3.77
C PHE A 4 39.26 7.56 3.35
N LYS A 5 39.71 8.25 2.30
CA LYS A 5 39.00 9.43 1.75
C LYS A 5 37.79 9.07 0.87
N LEU A 6 37.67 7.81 0.42
CA LEU A 6 36.57 7.32 -0.43
C LEU A 6 35.44 6.66 0.38
N LEU A 7 35.70 6.30 1.65
CA LEU A 7 34.70 5.71 2.57
C LEU A 7 33.41 6.56 2.75
N PRO A 8 33.46 7.90 2.91
CA PRO A 8 32.23 8.68 3.05
C PRO A 8 31.43 8.74 1.75
N PHE A 9 32.08 8.64 0.59
CA PHE A 9 31.42 8.58 -0.71
C PHE A 9 30.67 7.25 -0.91
N PHE A 10 31.26 6.15 -0.43
CA PHE A 10 30.63 4.82 -0.48
C PHE A 10 29.43 4.70 0.47
N LEU A 11 29.51 5.29 1.67
CA LEU A 11 28.40 5.37 2.63
C LEU A 11 27.25 6.25 2.10
N LEU A 12 27.55 7.34 1.38
CA LEU A 12 26.54 8.21 0.77
C LEU A 12 25.75 7.49 -0.34
N LEU A 13 26.43 6.65 -1.16
CA LEU A 13 25.80 5.85 -2.21
C LEU A 13 24.87 4.76 -1.65
N LEU A 14 25.21 4.14 -0.51
CA LEU A 14 24.36 3.16 0.16
C LEU A 14 23.06 3.79 0.72
N GLY A 15 23.11 5.04 1.18
CA GLY A 15 21.95 5.73 1.76
C GLY A 15 20.82 6.03 0.76
N GLN A 16 21.11 6.07 -0.55
CA GLN A 16 20.12 6.43 -1.58
C GLN A 16 19.12 5.31 -1.92
N GLN A 17 19.44 4.05 -1.60
CA GLN A 17 18.59 2.91 -2.00
C GLN A 17 17.30 2.79 -1.17
N LEU A 18 17.22 3.41 0.01
CA LEU A 18 16.08 3.27 0.92
C LEU A 18 14.82 4.05 0.48
N PHE A 19 14.96 5.08 -0.36
CA PHE A 19 13.83 5.94 -0.74
C PHE A 19 13.01 5.41 -1.94
N ALA A 20 13.54 4.44 -2.69
CA ALA A 20 12.91 3.94 -3.92
C ALA A 20 11.76 2.93 -3.68
N ALA A 21 11.65 2.34 -2.49
CA ALA A 21 10.69 1.26 -2.23
C ALA A 21 9.22 1.74 -2.24
N SER A 22 8.95 2.95 -1.74
CA SER A 22 7.57 3.40 -1.50
C SER A 22 6.75 3.72 -2.76
N GLU A 23 7.41 4.07 -3.86
CA GLU A 23 6.72 4.39 -5.12
C GLU A 23 6.33 3.10 -5.88
N SER A 24 7.16 2.06 -5.81
CA SER A 24 6.88 0.74 -6.38
C SER A 24 5.58 0.16 -5.81
N ASP A 25 5.44 0.14 -4.48
CA ASP A 25 4.29 -0.47 -3.80
C ASP A 25 2.95 0.15 -4.22
N ARG A 26 2.92 1.45 -4.47
CA ARG A 26 1.70 2.17 -4.92
C ARG A 26 1.32 1.81 -6.34
N LEU A 27 2.30 1.69 -7.24
CA LEU A 27 2.07 1.25 -8.61
C LEU A 27 1.60 -0.20 -8.66
N ASP A 28 2.20 -1.07 -7.84
CA ASP A 28 1.79 -2.47 -7.71
C ASP A 28 0.35 -2.58 -7.17
N TYR A 29 -0.02 -1.73 -6.21
CA TYR A 29 -1.39 -1.63 -5.72
C TYR A 29 -2.37 -1.23 -6.84
N ILE A 30 -2.02 -0.19 -7.62
CA ILE A 30 -2.83 0.25 -8.76
C ILE A 30 -2.97 -0.90 -9.77
N ASP A 31 -1.88 -1.56 -10.14
CA ASP A 31 -1.92 -2.65 -11.11
C ASP A 31 -2.76 -3.83 -10.65
N LYS A 32 -2.71 -4.17 -9.36
CA LYS A 32 -3.53 -5.21 -8.75
C LYS A 32 -5.02 -4.87 -8.73
N PHE A 33 -5.38 -3.62 -8.39
CA PHE A 33 -6.76 -3.25 -8.11
C PHE A 33 -7.44 -2.40 -9.21
N LYS A 34 -6.73 -1.95 -10.24
CA LYS A 34 -7.29 -1.09 -11.30
C LYS A 34 -8.51 -1.70 -11.99
N ARG A 35 -8.47 -3.02 -12.25
CA ARG A 35 -9.59 -3.71 -12.92
C ARG A 35 -10.87 -3.66 -12.08
N ILE A 36 -10.77 -3.99 -10.78
CA ILE A 36 -11.95 -3.95 -9.90
C ILE A 36 -12.41 -2.51 -9.65
N ALA A 37 -11.49 -1.54 -9.56
CA ALA A 37 -11.85 -0.14 -9.39
C ALA A 37 -12.64 0.41 -10.60
N VAL A 38 -12.28 0.01 -11.83
CA VAL A 38 -13.02 0.36 -13.05
C VAL A 38 -14.40 -0.29 -13.07
N LEU A 39 -14.50 -1.60 -12.78
CA LEU A 39 -15.80 -2.28 -12.70
C LEU A 39 -16.72 -1.64 -11.65
N GLU A 40 -16.17 -1.29 -10.50
CA GLU A 40 -16.92 -0.60 -9.45
C GLU A 40 -17.28 0.82 -9.86
N MET A 41 -16.45 1.51 -10.66
CA MET A 41 -16.79 2.81 -11.24
C MET A 41 -18.01 2.71 -12.15
N GLU A 42 -18.05 1.72 -13.04
CA GLU A 42 -19.21 1.47 -13.91
C GLU A 42 -20.45 1.12 -13.09
N ARG A 43 -20.31 0.30 -12.04
CA ARG A 43 -21.44 -0.14 -11.18
C ARG A 43 -22.01 0.97 -10.30
N THR A 44 -21.18 1.88 -9.79
CA THR A 44 -21.56 2.83 -8.73
C THR A 44 -21.47 4.29 -9.14
N GLY A 45 -20.83 4.61 -10.26
CA GLY A 45 -20.57 5.98 -10.71
C GLY A 45 -19.40 6.69 -10.00
N ILE A 46 -18.81 6.12 -8.94
CA ILE A 46 -17.65 6.73 -8.26
C ILE A 46 -16.38 6.49 -9.10
N PRO A 47 -15.61 7.52 -9.50
CA PRO A 47 -14.41 7.36 -10.32
C PRO A 47 -13.42 6.34 -9.76
N ALA A 48 -12.86 5.50 -10.64
CA ALA A 48 -11.88 4.48 -10.26
C ALA A 48 -10.65 5.09 -9.57
N SER A 49 -10.22 6.28 -10.02
CA SER A 49 -9.12 7.04 -9.44
C SER A 49 -9.36 7.39 -7.96
N ILE A 50 -10.58 7.81 -7.60
CA ILE A 50 -10.93 8.15 -6.21
C ILE A 50 -10.89 6.88 -5.34
N LYS A 51 -11.44 5.76 -5.83
CA LYS A 51 -11.40 4.49 -5.10
C LYS A 51 -9.98 3.97 -4.89
N LEU A 52 -9.14 4.02 -5.93
CA LEU A 52 -7.74 3.60 -5.86
C LEU A 52 -6.95 4.52 -4.93
N ALA A 53 -7.12 5.83 -5.02
CA ALA A 53 -6.47 6.78 -4.14
C ALA A 53 -6.82 6.54 -2.67
N GLN A 54 -8.10 6.34 -2.34
CA GLN A 54 -8.50 5.97 -0.98
C GLN A 54 -7.91 4.63 -0.56
N GLY A 55 -7.97 3.61 -1.43
CA GLY A 55 -7.38 2.31 -1.13
C GLY A 55 -5.90 2.41 -0.79
N ILE A 56 -5.12 3.14 -1.58
CA ILE A 56 -3.69 3.36 -1.33
C ILE A 56 -3.46 4.08 -0.01
N LEU A 57 -4.20 5.16 0.25
CA LEU A 57 -4.03 5.99 1.44
C LEU A 57 -4.35 5.21 2.73
N GLU A 58 -5.51 4.55 2.76
CA GLU A 58 -6.01 3.86 3.96
C GLU A 58 -5.28 2.54 4.24
N SER A 59 -4.69 1.93 3.20
CA SER A 59 -3.97 0.65 3.33
C SER A 59 -2.46 0.75 3.26
N ASP A 60 -1.88 1.95 3.22
CA ASP A 60 -0.44 2.17 2.99
C ASP A 60 0.07 1.43 1.75
N GLY A 61 -0.61 1.61 0.61
CA GLY A 61 -0.31 0.87 -0.61
C GLY A 61 -0.49 -0.65 -0.48
N GLY A 62 -1.36 -1.10 0.43
CA GLY A 62 -1.59 -2.52 0.72
C GLY A 62 -0.69 -3.11 1.81
N ASN A 63 0.22 -2.33 2.39
CA ASN A 63 1.17 -2.79 3.40
C ASN A 63 0.65 -2.75 4.84
N SER A 64 -0.53 -2.15 5.08
CA SER A 64 -1.10 -2.12 6.42
C SER A 64 -1.37 -3.53 6.97
N TYR A 65 -1.30 -3.68 8.29
CA TYR A 65 -1.54 -4.96 8.96
C TYR A 65 -2.92 -5.55 8.59
N LEU A 66 -3.96 -4.72 8.53
CA LEU A 66 -5.31 -5.17 8.18
C LEU A 66 -5.44 -5.56 6.70
N ALA A 67 -4.74 -4.87 5.80
CA ALA A 67 -4.73 -5.22 4.38
C ALA A 67 -4.02 -6.57 4.15
N ARG A 68 -2.87 -6.79 4.79
CA ARG A 68 -2.09 -8.03 4.63
C ARG A 68 -2.72 -9.25 5.29
N GLU A 69 -3.23 -9.09 6.51
CA GLU A 69 -3.71 -10.23 7.30
C GLU A 69 -5.21 -10.51 7.12
N ALA A 70 -6.01 -9.51 6.74
CA ALA A 70 -7.47 -9.63 6.65
C ALA A 70 -8.07 -9.16 5.32
N ASN A 71 -7.25 -8.80 4.32
CA ASN A 71 -7.72 -8.17 3.07
C ASN A 71 -8.64 -6.95 3.34
N ASN A 72 -8.44 -6.26 4.47
CA ASN A 72 -9.26 -5.13 4.89
C ASN A 72 -8.50 -3.81 4.66
N HIS A 73 -8.65 -3.29 3.45
CA HIS A 73 -7.95 -2.10 2.96
C HIS A 73 -8.45 -0.78 3.56
N PHE A 74 -9.65 -0.78 4.12
CA PHE A 74 -10.34 0.44 4.56
C PHE A 74 -10.60 0.47 6.07
N GLY A 75 -10.04 -0.48 6.82
CA GLY A 75 -10.23 -0.57 8.27
C GLY A 75 -11.70 -0.74 8.70
N ILE A 76 -12.54 -1.36 7.86
CA ILE A 76 -13.97 -1.54 8.16
C ILE A 76 -14.11 -2.45 9.38
N LYS A 77 -14.78 -1.94 10.41
CA LYS A 77 -15.00 -2.67 11.67
C LYS A 77 -16.09 -3.73 11.50
N CYS A 78 -15.93 -4.84 12.22
CA CYS A 78 -16.97 -5.86 12.34
C CYS A 78 -18.14 -5.33 13.19
N GLY A 79 -19.20 -4.87 12.54
CA GLY A 79 -20.43 -4.46 13.22
C GLY A 79 -21.23 -5.65 13.81
N PRO A 80 -22.32 -5.40 14.56
CA PRO A 80 -23.11 -6.44 15.23
C PRO A 80 -23.66 -7.53 14.28
N GLY A 81 -23.92 -7.17 13.01
CA GLY A 81 -24.43 -8.09 12.00
C GLY A 81 -23.36 -8.86 11.21
N TRP A 82 -22.06 -8.67 11.51
CA TRP A 82 -20.99 -9.32 10.75
C TRP A 82 -20.88 -10.80 11.10
N LYS A 83 -21.13 -11.65 10.09
CA LYS A 83 -21.09 -13.12 10.19
C LYS A 83 -19.84 -13.75 9.57
N GLY A 84 -18.99 -12.94 8.91
CA GLY A 84 -17.77 -13.41 8.27
C GLY A 84 -16.60 -13.57 9.24
N GLU A 85 -15.43 -13.83 8.67
CA GLU A 85 -14.17 -13.94 9.42
C GLU A 85 -13.85 -12.65 10.18
N LYS A 86 -13.19 -12.81 11.33
CA LYS A 86 -12.85 -11.69 12.24
C LYS A 86 -11.36 -11.79 12.58
N LEU A 87 -10.67 -10.66 12.50
CA LEU A 87 -9.30 -10.51 12.98
C LEU A 87 -9.31 -9.67 14.25
N TYR A 88 -8.76 -10.22 15.33
CA TYR A 88 -8.60 -9.50 16.60
C TYR A 88 -7.14 -9.10 16.74
N LYS A 89 -6.88 -7.79 16.81
CA LYS A 89 -5.56 -7.26 17.14
C LYS A 89 -5.39 -7.34 18.66
N LYS A 90 -4.38 -8.09 19.11
CA LYS A 90 -3.99 -8.15 20.52
C LYS A 90 -3.31 -6.85 20.96
#